data_AF-A0A3N5XC16-F1
#
_entry.id   AF-A0A3N5XC16-F1
#
_cell.length_a   1.000
_cell.length_b   1.000
_cell.length_c   1.000
_cell.angle_alpha   90.00
_cell.angle_beta   90.00
_cell.angle_gamma   90.00
#
_symmetry.space_group_name_H-M   'P 1'
#
loop_
_entity.id
_entity.type
_entity.pdbx_description
1 polymer ?
#
loop_
_entity_poly.entity_id
_entity_poly.type
_entity_poly.pdbx_seq_one_letter_code
_entity_poly.pdbx_strand_id
1 'polypeptide(L)' 'MKTIGLIGGMSWESSLEYYRILNETVRDRLGGLHSAKCVLVSVDFA' A
#
# COMPACT_ATOMS: atom_id res chain seq x y z
N MET A 1 2.59 -9.44 -11.02
CA MET A 1 3.09 -8.21 -10.36
C MET A 1 4.20 -8.57 -9.40
N LYS A 2 5.24 -7.72 -9.26
CA LYS A 2 6.24 -7.88 -8.19
C LYS A 2 5.61 -7.47 -6.84
N THR A 3 6.08 -8.05 -5.74
CA THR A 3 5.64 -7.64 -4.40
C THR A 3 6.31 -6.33 -4.02
N ILE A 4 5.54 -5.35 -3.55
CA ILE A 4 6.06 -4.08 -3.03
C ILE A 4 6.28 -4.21 -1.52
N GLY A 5 7.46 -3.85 -1.03
CA GLY A 5 7.72 -3.68 0.40
C GLY A 5 7.51 -2.21 0.79
N LEU A 6 6.58 -1.95 1.69
CA LEU A 6 6.31 -0.63 2.27
C LEU A 6 6.86 -0.61 3.69
N ILE A 7 7.72 0.34 4.00
CA ILE A 7 8.13 0.65 5.38
C ILE A 7 7.41 1.95 5.73
N GLY A 8 6.37 1.82 6.56
CA GLY A 8 5.50 2.91 6.96
C GLY A 8 5.47 3.06 8.48
N GLY A 9 4.46 3.77 8.97
CA GLY A 9 4.36 4.17 10.37
C GLY A 9 5.14 5.44 10.71
N MET A 10 5.50 6.28 9.72
CA MET A 10 6.24 7.53 9.93
C MET A 10 5.57 8.74 9.23
N SER A 11 4.29 9.05 9.47
CA SER A 11 3.35 8.48 10.44
C SER A 11 2.47 7.37 9.84
N TRP A 12 1.53 6.80 10.62
CA TRP A 12 0.63 5.76 10.14
C TRP A 12 -0.43 6.33 9.17
N GLU A 13 -0.84 7.58 9.34
CA GLU A 13 -1.83 8.28 8.49
C GLU A 13 -1.32 8.38 7.04
N SER A 14 -0.04 8.70 6.85
CA SER A 14 0.55 8.75 5.50
C SER A 14 0.66 7.35 4.88
N SER A 15 0.91 6.33 5.70
CA SER A 15 1.05 4.95 5.26
C SER A 15 -0.27 4.36 4.74
N LEU A 16 -1.39 4.70 5.39
CA LEU A 16 -2.74 4.36 4.93
C LEU A 16 -3.00 4.92 3.53
N GLU A 17 -2.59 6.17 3.28
CA GLU A 17 -2.81 6.83 2.00
C GLU A 17 -2.02 6.14 0.87
N TYR A 18 -0.76 5.76 1.12
CA TYR A 18 0.00 4.96 0.15
C TYR A 18 -0.63 3.59 -0.12
N TYR A 19 -1.12 2.90 0.92
CA TYR A 19 -1.82 1.63 0.73
C TYR A 19 -3.07 1.79 -0.15
N ARG A 20 -3.86 2.86 0.07
CA ARG A 20 -5.04 3.19 -0.74
C ARG A 20 -4.68 3.43 -2.20
N ILE A 21 -3.73 4.33 -2.46
CA ILE A 21 -3.28 4.70 -3.82
C ILE A 21 -2.79 3.47 -4.59
N LEU A 22 -2.02 2.60 -3.95
CA LEU A 22 -1.49 1.39 -4.60
C LEU A 22 -2.61 0.45 -5.05
N ASN A 23 -3.59 0.20 -4.18
CA ASN A 23 -4.70 -0.69 -4.50
C ASN A 23 -5.62 -0.10 -5.57
N GLU A 24 -5.94 1.20 -5.50
CA GLU A 24 -6.69 1.89 -6.55
C GLU A 24 -5.97 1.83 -7.89
N THR A 25 -4.67 2.12 -7.92
CA THR A 25 -3.87 2.06 -9.15
C THR A 25 -3.88 0.66 -9.77
N VAL A 26 -3.80 -0.40 -8.96
CA VAL A 26 -3.84 -1.77 -9.47
C VAL A 26 -5.23 -2.14 -9.97
N ARG A 27 -6.28 -1.79 -9.23
CA ARG A 27 -7.67 -1.96 -9.68
C ARG A 27 -7.91 -1.24 -10.99
N ASP A 28 -7.46 0.00 -11.14
CA ASP A 28 -7.70 0.80 -12.34
C ASP A 28 -6.94 0.24 -13.55
N ARG A 29 -5.78 -0.41 -13.34
CA ARG A 29 -4.99 -1.02 -14.42
C ARG A 29 -5.44 -2.42 -14.81
N LEU A 30 -5.89 -3.24 -13.84
CA LEU A 30 -6.19 -4.66 -14.06
C LEU A 30 -7.69 -4.99 -14.00
N GLY A 31 -8.51 -4.08 -13.49
CA GLY A 31 -9.95 -4.21 -13.37
C GLY A 31 -10.42 -5.14 -12.24
N GLY A 32 -11.74 -5.31 -12.15
CA GLY A 32 -12.38 -6.26 -11.24
C GLY A 32 -12.01 -6.05 -9.77
N LEU A 33 -11.60 -7.14 -9.13
CA LEU A 33 -11.22 -7.19 -7.71
C LEU A 33 -9.70 -7.27 -7.51
N HIS A 34 -8.91 -6.83 -8.49
CA HIS A 34 -7.46 -6.84 -8.38
C HIS A 34 -6.97 -5.78 -7.39
N SER A 35 -6.01 -6.19 -6.54
CA SER A 35 -5.40 -5.39 -5.48
C SER A 35 -3.88 -5.47 -5.58
N ALA A 36 -3.18 -4.49 -4.98
CA ALA A 36 -1.73 -4.45 -4.99
C ALA A 36 -1.14 -5.57 -4.13
N LYS A 37 -0.20 -6.33 -4.71
CA LYS A 37 0.59 -7.31 -3.95
C LYS A 37 1.67 -6.56 -3.15
N CYS A 38 1.43 -6.35 -1.86
CA CYS A 38 2.34 -5.60 -0.99
C CYS A 38 2.48 -6.22 0.41
N VAL A 39 3.57 -5.83 1.10
CA VAL A 39 3.79 -6.06 2.53
C VAL A 39 4.06 -4.70 3.15
N LEU A 40 3.30 -4.32 4.17
CA LEU A 40 3.52 -3.10 4.95
C LEU A 40 4.11 -3.48 6.30
N VAL A 41 5.31 -2.98 6.58
CA VAL A 41 5.89 -2.95 7.92
C VAL A 41 5.62 -1.57 8.49
N SER A 42 4.76 -1.48 9.50
CA SER A 42 4.51 -0.22 10.21
C SER A 42 5.38 -0.17 11.45
N VAL A 43 6.24 0.84 11.55
CA VAL A 43 7.03 1.09 12.77
C VAL A 43 6.25 1.97 13.75
N ASP A 44 6.72 1.99 15.00
CA ASP A 44 6.29 3.00 15.97
C ASP A 44 7.02 4.31 15.67
N PHE A 45 6.27 5.40 15.53
CA PHE A 45 6.85 6.71 15.21
C PHE A 45 7.28 7.50 16.45
N ALA A 46 6.88 7.05 17.64
CA ALA A 46 7.11 7.73 18.90
C ALA A 46 8.60 7.84 19.27
#